data_AF-A0A084QYQ2-F1
#
_entry.id   AF-A0A084QYQ2-F1
#
_cell.length_a   1.000
_cell.length_b   1.000
_cell.length_c   1.000
_cell.angle_alpha   90.00
_cell.angle_beta   90.00
_cell.angle_gamma   90.00
#
_symmetry.space_group_name_H-M   'P 1'
#
loop_
_entity.id
_entity.type
_entity.pdbx_description
1 polymer ?
#
loop_
_entity_poly.entity_id
_entity_poly.type
_entity_poly.pdbx_seq_one_letter_code
_entity_poly.pdbx_strand_id
1 'polypeptide(L)'
;MQETQKGLIDEPLAQAYSRLSMHFDLLGQNSRCPSRTNPRSIVNVEIPLQFNTVKSARLILDELLTDIIALRKEAEQLDFDLSPPTSGIVHRQAMLRKHLLAWGNASKVSMKTTFAQISINEQLEARILRGYHTMGGIVLETSLSPKREVAFNAFTSEFASIISQSEDLLRLAGCLDPQPFQPRICGLDPAFSIECGGLPLMYYTSLKCRSPQLRRRAISLLSRTKHTEGLWTGPVLSQIATEVMQLEEEECDLKVLEQTTERAKKADERFDRIDTLLYLERIVPDHRRFYHIQVDLSVADAKSIVVLTCTRPKQGGLLGCEKVYRRMHFSEGIAIPAP
;
A
#
# COMPACT_ATOMS: atom_id res chain seq x y z
N MET A 1 28.48 -36.25 19.33
CA MET A 1 27.33 -35.41 19.74
C MET A 1 27.66 -33.98 19.32
N GLN A 2 27.30 -33.60 18.09
CA GLN A 2 27.46 -32.23 17.60
C GLN A 2 26.13 -31.51 17.84
N GLU A 3 26.11 -30.64 18.83
CA GLU A 3 25.01 -29.70 19.02
C GLU A 3 25.03 -28.70 17.86
N THR A 4 23.95 -28.70 17.09
CA THR A 4 23.77 -27.78 15.97
C THR A 4 23.37 -26.43 16.56
N GLN A 5 24.32 -25.50 16.63
CA GLN A 5 24.12 -24.14 17.08
C GLN A 5 23.19 -23.43 16.08
N LYS A 6 21.89 -23.48 16.34
CA LYS A 6 20.85 -22.77 15.57
C LYS A 6 21.12 -21.28 15.74
N GLY A 7 21.67 -20.64 14.71
CA GLY A 7 21.98 -19.21 14.70
C GLY A 7 20.77 -18.39 15.15
N LEU A 8 20.95 -17.62 16.22
CA LEU A 8 19.99 -16.65 16.70
C LEU A 8 19.84 -15.61 15.59
N ILE A 9 18.72 -15.60 14.86
CA ILE A 9 18.42 -14.50 13.94
C ILE A 9 18.24 -13.26 14.82
N ASP A 10 19.01 -12.20 14.57
CA ASP A 10 18.88 -10.92 15.26
C ASP A 10 17.41 -10.44 15.19
N GLU A 11 16.75 -10.26 16.34
CA GLU A 11 15.33 -9.85 16.42
C GLU A 11 15.06 -8.55 15.62
N PRO A 12 15.95 -7.52 15.60
CA PRO A 12 15.77 -6.36 14.73
C PRO A 12 15.76 -6.69 13.23
N LEU A 13 16.62 -7.62 12.81
CA LEU A 13 16.69 -8.08 11.42
C LEU A 13 15.43 -8.87 11.06
N ALA A 14 14.94 -9.71 11.98
CA ALA A 14 13.68 -10.44 11.80
C ALA A 14 12.47 -9.50 11.66
N GLN A 15 12.43 -8.41 12.42
CA GLN A 15 11.38 -7.39 12.34
C GLN A 15 11.44 -6.62 11.00
N ALA A 16 12.63 -6.20 10.58
CA ALA A 16 12.84 -5.55 9.29
C ALA A 16 12.40 -6.44 8.12
N TYR A 17 12.74 -7.73 8.18
CA TYR A 17 12.34 -8.72 7.18
C TYR A 17 10.83 -8.95 7.15
N SER A 18 10.17 -9.06 8.32
CA SER A 18 8.72 -9.23 8.39
C SER A 18 7.99 -8.06 7.74
N ARG A 19 8.45 -6.82 8.00
CA ARG A 19 7.91 -5.61 7.37
C ARG A 19 8.13 -5.60 5.86
N LEU A 20 9.33 -5.97 5.41
CA LEU A 20 9.63 -6.03 3.99
C LEU A 20 8.75 -7.08 3.28
N SER A 21 8.55 -8.25 3.90
CA SER A 21 7.64 -9.28 3.41
C SER A 21 6.19 -8.77 3.32
N MET A 22 5.71 -8.07 4.35
CA MET A 22 4.40 -7.42 4.35
C MET A 22 4.25 -6.44 3.18
N HIS A 23 5.29 -5.64 2.91
CA HIS A 23 5.28 -4.70 1.78
C HIS A 23 5.27 -5.43 0.44
N PHE A 24 6.04 -6.50 0.25
CA PHE A 24 5.98 -7.29 -0.98
C PHE A 24 4.57 -7.84 -1.24
N ASP A 25 3.93 -8.34 -0.19
CA ASP A 25 2.56 -8.86 -0.27
C ASP A 25 1.55 -7.78 -0.68
N LEU A 26 1.67 -6.57 -0.13
CA LEU A 26 0.85 -5.42 -0.51
C LEU A 26 1.09 -4.96 -1.95
N LEU A 27 2.30 -5.15 -2.46
CA LEU A 27 2.71 -4.72 -3.79
C LEU A 27 2.42 -5.78 -4.87
N GLY A 28 1.85 -6.92 -4.50
CA GLY A 28 1.52 -8.00 -5.44
C GLY A 28 2.73 -8.86 -5.82
N GLN A 29 3.85 -8.76 -5.11
CA GLN A 29 4.91 -9.74 -5.21
C GLN A 29 4.60 -10.90 -4.27
N ASN A 30 4.43 -12.10 -4.82
CA ASN A 30 4.46 -13.30 -4.00
C ASN A 30 5.87 -13.43 -3.41
N SER A 31 6.03 -13.05 -2.14
CA SER A 31 7.31 -13.19 -1.45
C SER A 31 7.75 -14.66 -1.54
N ARG A 32 8.82 -14.95 -2.30
CA ARG A 32 9.48 -16.28 -2.28
C ARG A 32 10.24 -16.52 -0.97
N CYS A 33 10.23 -15.53 -0.09
CA CYS A 33 10.73 -15.60 1.26
C CYS A 33 10.00 -16.69 2.04
N PRO A 34 10.71 -17.62 2.71
CA PRO A 34 10.08 -18.56 3.62
C PRO A 34 9.38 -17.74 4.70
N SER A 35 8.04 -17.73 4.64
CA SER A 35 7.21 -17.21 5.71
C SER A 35 7.63 -17.93 6.99
N ARG A 36 7.82 -17.17 8.08
CA ARG A 36 8.01 -17.77 9.41
C ARG A 36 6.93 -18.84 9.57
N THR A 37 7.34 -20.09 9.71
CA THR A 37 6.48 -21.27 9.90
C THR A 37 5.75 -21.27 11.25
N ASN A 38 5.69 -20.13 11.92
CA ASN A 38 4.81 -19.86 13.04
C ASN A 38 4.57 -18.35 13.11
N PRO A 39 3.43 -17.83 12.59
CA PRO A 39 2.97 -16.53 13.02
C PRO A 39 2.81 -16.61 14.55
N ARG A 40 3.50 -15.73 15.30
CA ARG A 40 3.16 -15.54 16.72
C ARG A 40 1.69 -15.14 16.72
N SER A 41 0.82 -16.03 17.19
CA SER A 41 -0.63 -15.80 17.17
C SER A 41 -0.93 -14.50 17.91
N ILE A 42 -1.45 -13.49 17.21
CA ILE A 42 -1.80 -12.20 17.79
C ILE A 42 -2.85 -12.29 18.89
N VAL A 43 -3.48 -13.47 19.04
CA VAL A 43 -4.41 -13.82 20.10
C VAL A 43 -3.85 -13.49 21.49
N ASN A 44 -2.53 -13.44 21.64
CA ASN A 44 -1.87 -13.17 22.93
C ASN A 44 -1.21 -11.78 23.03
N VAL A 45 -1.36 -10.90 22.04
CA VAL A 45 -0.76 -9.55 22.10
C VAL A 45 -1.70 -8.62 22.86
N GLU A 46 -1.31 -8.23 24.07
CA GLU A 46 -2.01 -7.21 24.84
C GLU A 46 -1.72 -5.82 24.28
N ILE A 47 -2.75 -5.13 23.82
CA ILE A 47 -2.64 -3.74 23.36
C ILE A 47 -2.66 -2.82 24.58
N PRO A 48 -1.61 -2.02 24.83
CA PRO A 48 -1.59 -1.11 25.97
C PRO A 48 -2.60 0.03 25.78
N LEU A 49 -3.00 0.68 26.88
CA LEU A 49 -3.90 1.85 26.83
C LEU A 49 -3.22 3.10 26.25
N GLN A 50 -1.89 3.16 26.30
CA GLN A 50 -1.05 4.20 25.72
C GLN A 50 0.32 3.64 25.35
N PHE A 51 0.96 4.23 24.36
CA PHE A 51 2.32 3.93 23.93
C PHE A 51 3.29 4.94 24.52
N ASN A 52 4.38 4.43 25.09
CA ASN A 52 5.45 5.26 25.63
C ASN A 52 6.44 5.72 24.55
N THR A 53 6.49 5.02 23.41
CA THR A 53 7.40 5.35 22.29
C THR A 53 6.72 5.07 20.95
N VAL A 54 7.08 5.81 19.91
CA VAL A 54 6.58 5.55 18.55
C VAL A 54 7.00 4.15 18.08
N LYS A 55 8.23 3.74 18.41
CA LYS A 55 8.74 2.38 18.15
C LYS A 55 7.84 1.28 18.71
N SER A 56 7.38 1.40 19.96
CA SER A 56 6.45 0.41 20.55
C SER A 56 5.11 0.35 19.82
N ALA A 57 4.59 1.49 19.38
CA ALA A 57 3.36 1.53 18.59
C ALA A 57 3.54 0.86 17.22
N ARG A 58 4.68 1.10 16.57
CA ARG A 58 5.07 0.50 15.29
C ARG A 58 5.11 -1.02 15.36
N LEU A 59 5.84 -1.58 16.33
CA LEU A 59 6.01 -3.03 16.45
C LEU A 59 4.67 -3.77 16.53
N ILE A 60 3.76 -3.28 17.37
CA ILE A 60 2.44 -3.91 17.50
C ILE A 60 1.61 -3.73 16.22
N LEU A 61 1.70 -2.57 15.56
CA LEU A 61 0.98 -2.36 14.31
C LEU A 61 1.49 -3.28 13.18
N ASP A 62 2.80 -3.47 13.08
CA ASP A 62 3.40 -4.35 12.07
C ASP A 62 2.95 -5.81 12.25
N GLU A 63 2.85 -6.29 13.50
CA GLU A 63 2.29 -7.61 13.81
C GLU A 63 0.82 -7.70 13.40
N LEU A 64 0.01 -6.68 13.73
CA LEU A 64 -1.40 -6.61 13.32
C LEU A 64 -1.57 -6.65 11.80
N LEU A 65 -0.78 -5.85 11.07
CA LEU A 65 -0.84 -5.79 9.61
C LEU A 65 -0.42 -7.10 8.96
N THR A 66 0.63 -7.73 9.48
CA THR A 66 1.09 -9.04 9.00
C THR A 66 -0.03 -10.08 9.10
N ASP A 67 -0.74 -10.12 10.23
CA ASP A 67 -1.86 -11.03 10.44
C ASP A 67 -3.10 -10.68 9.61
N ILE A 68 -3.39 -9.39 9.42
CA ILE A 68 -4.48 -8.90 8.56
C ILE A 68 -4.22 -9.31 7.09
N ILE A 69 -2.99 -9.16 6.61
CA ILE A 69 -2.61 -9.55 5.25
C ILE A 69 -2.65 -11.08 5.09
N ALA A 70 -2.17 -11.82 6.10
CA ALA A 70 -2.28 -13.28 6.10
C ALA A 70 -3.74 -13.76 6.07
N LEU A 71 -4.63 -13.12 6.85
CA LEU A 71 -6.07 -13.38 6.81
C LEU A 71 -6.64 -13.13 5.41
N ARG A 72 -6.28 -12.02 4.77
CA ARG A 72 -6.74 -11.69 3.41
C ARG A 72 -6.25 -12.72 2.38
N LYS A 73 -5.00 -13.16 2.47
CA LYS A 73 -4.45 -14.21 1.59
C LYS A 73 -5.14 -15.56 1.78
N GLU A 74 -5.40 -15.95 3.03
CA GLU A 74 -6.17 -17.15 3.35
C GLU A 74 -7.58 -17.07 2.76
N ALA A 75 -8.25 -15.92 2.93
CA ALA A 75 -9.55 -15.66 2.34
C ALA A 75 -9.55 -15.66 0.80
N GLU A 76 -8.50 -15.18 0.15
CA GLU A 76 -8.34 -15.22 -1.32
C GLU A 76 -8.26 -16.65 -1.87
N GLN A 77 -7.74 -17.60 -1.09
CA GLN A 77 -7.66 -19.01 -1.45
C GLN A 77 -9.00 -19.75 -1.25
N LEU A 78 -9.87 -19.20 -0.39
CA LEU A 78 -11.18 -19.75 -0.10
C LEU A 78 -12.20 -19.19 -1.10
N ASP A 79 -12.82 -20.07 -1.89
CA ASP A 79 -13.86 -19.64 -2.82
C ASP A 79 -15.20 -19.41 -2.10
N PHE A 80 -15.39 -18.18 -1.59
CA PHE A 80 -16.60 -17.83 -0.86
C PHE A 80 -17.88 -17.81 -1.69
N ASP A 81 -17.75 -17.85 -3.02
CA ASP A 81 -18.91 -18.00 -3.91
C ASP A 81 -19.48 -19.43 -3.84
N LEU A 82 -18.64 -20.41 -3.48
CA LEU A 82 -19.01 -21.83 -3.34
C LEU A 82 -19.30 -22.24 -1.90
N SER A 83 -18.70 -21.57 -0.92
CA SER A 83 -18.87 -21.92 0.50
C SER A 83 -18.75 -20.70 1.39
N PRO A 84 -19.67 -20.47 2.35
CA PRO A 84 -19.59 -19.31 3.23
C PRO A 84 -18.30 -19.34 4.08
N PRO A 85 -17.81 -18.17 4.53
CA PRO A 85 -16.67 -18.09 5.43
C PRO A 85 -16.85 -18.96 6.68
N THR A 86 -15.81 -19.71 7.04
CA THR A 86 -15.83 -20.57 8.23
C THR A 86 -15.92 -19.74 9.51
N SER A 87 -16.43 -20.31 10.59
CA SER A 87 -16.47 -19.64 11.90
C SER A 87 -15.09 -19.20 12.38
N GLY A 88 -14.04 -19.96 12.04
CA GLY A 88 -12.65 -19.65 12.38
C GLY A 88 -12.15 -18.35 11.74
N ILE A 89 -12.35 -18.18 10.42
CA ILE A 89 -11.86 -17.00 9.71
C ILE A 89 -12.65 -15.74 10.11
N VAL A 90 -13.95 -15.88 10.33
CA VAL A 90 -14.83 -14.81 10.84
C VAL A 90 -14.41 -14.40 12.26
N HIS A 91 -14.14 -15.37 13.14
CA HIS A 91 -13.67 -15.09 14.49
C HIS A 91 -12.31 -14.39 14.48
N ARG A 92 -11.37 -14.83 13.64
CA ARG A 92 -10.06 -14.17 13.48
C ARG A 92 -10.19 -12.73 13.00
N GLN A 93 -11.07 -12.46 12.02
CA GLN A 93 -11.36 -11.10 11.57
C GLN A 93 -11.90 -10.23 12.72
N ALA A 94 -12.84 -10.75 13.53
CA ALA A 94 -13.42 -10.03 14.66
C ALA A 94 -12.39 -9.71 15.76
N MET A 95 -11.49 -10.67 16.06
CA MET A 95 -10.39 -10.48 17.01
C MET A 95 -9.41 -9.40 16.53
N LEU A 96 -8.98 -9.47 15.27
CA LEU A 96 -8.12 -8.45 14.66
C LEU A 96 -8.77 -7.07 14.67
N ARG A 97 -10.07 -6.99 14.41
CA ARG A 97 -10.85 -5.73 14.45
C ARG A 97 -10.81 -5.11 15.83
N LYS A 98 -11.02 -5.93 16.88
CA LYS A 98 -10.92 -5.50 18.28
C LYS A 98 -9.52 -4.95 18.59
N HIS A 99 -8.45 -5.66 18.19
CA HIS A 99 -7.08 -5.23 18.47
C HIS A 99 -6.68 -3.98 17.69
N LEU A 100 -7.07 -3.87 16.42
CA LEU A 100 -6.78 -2.69 15.58
C LEU A 100 -7.53 -1.44 16.10
N LEU A 101 -8.75 -1.61 16.61
CA LEU A 101 -9.49 -0.54 17.28
C LEU A 101 -8.80 -0.10 18.57
N ALA A 102 -8.39 -1.06 19.41
CA ALA A 102 -7.66 -0.78 20.65
C ALA A 102 -6.34 -0.04 20.35
N TRP A 103 -5.59 -0.47 19.33
CA TRP A 103 -4.36 0.18 18.90
C TRP A 103 -4.64 1.63 18.47
N GLY A 104 -5.69 1.85 17.68
CA GLY A 104 -6.08 3.18 17.22
C GLY A 104 -6.43 4.12 18.39
N ASN A 105 -7.09 3.61 19.42
CA ASN A 105 -7.41 4.37 20.62
C ASN A 105 -6.15 4.70 21.43
N ALA A 106 -5.28 3.72 21.66
CA ALA A 106 -4.02 3.91 22.37
C ALA A 106 -3.10 4.91 21.66
N SER A 107 -3.02 4.82 20.34
CA SER A 107 -2.26 5.76 19.49
C SER A 107 -2.81 7.19 19.63
N LYS A 108 -4.14 7.38 19.61
CA LYS A 108 -4.77 8.69 19.83
C LYS A 108 -4.46 9.30 21.20
N VAL A 109 -4.45 8.50 22.26
CA VAL A 109 -4.07 8.95 23.61
C VAL A 109 -2.60 9.37 23.61
N SER A 110 -1.73 8.50 23.09
CA SER A 110 -0.27 8.72 23.01
C SER A 110 0.06 10.00 22.23
N MET A 111 -0.66 10.27 21.14
CA MET A 111 -0.54 11.48 20.32
C MET A 111 -0.77 12.77 21.11
N LYS A 112 -1.66 12.75 22.11
CA LYS A 112 -2.00 13.93 22.92
C LYS A 112 -1.10 14.09 24.14
N THR A 113 -0.46 13.02 24.61
CA THR A 113 0.34 13.01 25.84
C THR A 113 1.82 12.92 25.49
N THR A 114 2.32 11.71 25.32
CA THR A 114 3.74 11.38 25.15
C THR A 114 4.32 11.94 23.85
N PHE A 115 3.53 11.95 22.77
CA PHE A 115 3.97 12.36 21.43
C PHE A 115 3.86 13.87 21.19
N ALA A 116 3.38 14.66 22.15
CA ALA A 116 3.30 16.11 21.99
C ALA A 116 4.70 16.79 21.99
N GLN A 117 5.73 16.10 22.49
CA GLN A 117 7.09 16.63 22.66
C GLN A 117 8.12 15.92 21.76
N ILE A 118 7.69 15.15 20.77
CA ILE A 118 8.58 14.32 19.95
C ILE A 118 9.22 15.10 18.81
N SER A 119 10.38 14.60 18.37
CA SER A 119 11.15 15.15 17.26
C SER A 119 10.37 15.14 15.94
N ILE A 120 10.79 15.95 14.96
CA ILE A 120 10.17 15.97 13.63
C ILE A 120 10.14 14.57 12.98
N ASN A 121 11.19 13.76 13.18
CA ASN A 121 11.29 12.41 12.64
C ASN A 121 10.22 11.48 13.24
N GLU A 122 10.01 11.57 14.56
CA GLU A 122 8.97 10.80 15.25
C GLU A 122 7.56 11.30 14.88
N GLN A 123 7.39 12.60 14.58
CA GLN A 123 6.11 13.11 14.07
C GLN A 123 5.81 12.58 12.66
N LEU A 124 6.82 12.45 11.80
CA LEU A 124 6.69 11.82 10.48
C LEU A 124 6.35 10.33 10.65
N GLU A 125 7.05 9.65 11.55
CA GLU A 125 6.81 8.25 11.88
C GLU A 125 5.36 8.01 12.35
N ALA A 126 4.85 8.85 13.25
CA ALA A 126 3.47 8.76 13.73
C ALA A 126 2.43 8.98 12.62
N ARG A 127 2.71 9.86 11.63
CA ARG A 127 1.85 10.04 10.44
C ARG A 127 1.80 8.77 9.60
N ILE A 128 2.95 8.15 9.37
CA ILE A 128 3.05 6.89 8.61
C ILE A 128 2.23 5.80 9.31
N LEU A 129 2.40 5.63 10.63
CA LEU A 129 1.64 4.64 11.40
C LEU A 129 0.12 4.85 11.33
N ARG A 130 -0.36 6.10 11.32
CA ARG A 130 -1.79 6.38 11.10
C ARG A 130 -2.26 5.98 9.70
N GLY A 131 -1.45 6.20 8.68
CA GLY A 131 -1.73 5.76 7.31
C GLY A 131 -1.86 4.23 7.23
N TYR A 132 -0.91 3.52 7.84
CA TYR A 132 -0.94 2.06 7.93
C TYR A 132 -2.10 1.51 8.76
N HIS A 133 -2.45 2.15 9.88
CA HIS A 133 -3.64 1.80 10.66
C HIS A 133 -4.93 1.92 9.81
N THR A 134 -5.03 3.03 9.07
CA THR A 134 -6.16 3.28 8.16
C THR A 134 -6.21 2.20 7.07
N MET A 135 -5.09 1.93 6.39
CA MET A 135 -4.98 0.88 5.38
C MET A 135 -5.34 -0.50 5.96
N GLY A 136 -4.80 -0.86 7.12
CA GLY A 136 -5.08 -2.11 7.81
C GLY A 136 -6.56 -2.29 8.11
N GLY A 137 -7.27 -1.21 8.48
CA GLY A 137 -8.72 -1.22 8.65
C GLY A 137 -9.44 -1.56 7.34
N ILE A 138 -9.08 -0.91 6.24
CA ILE A 138 -9.66 -1.19 4.92
C ILE A 138 -9.42 -2.64 4.50
N VAL A 139 -8.17 -3.12 4.61
CA VAL A 139 -7.79 -4.50 4.25
C VAL A 139 -8.55 -5.51 5.12
N LEU A 140 -8.69 -5.23 6.42
CA LEU A 140 -9.39 -6.10 7.36
C LEU A 140 -10.90 -6.16 7.08
N GLU A 141 -11.57 -5.04 6.85
CA GLU A 141 -13.01 -5.01 6.58
C GLU A 141 -13.35 -5.67 5.24
N THR A 142 -12.45 -5.60 4.27
CA THR A 142 -12.63 -6.20 2.94
C THR A 142 -12.09 -7.63 2.81
N SER A 143 -11.44 -8.17 3.84
CA SER A 143 -10.73 -9.45 3.78
C SER A 143 -11.63 -10.65 3.44
N LEU A 144 -12.88 -10.67 3.94
CA LEU A 144 -13.85 -11.76 3.69
C LEU A 144 -14.65 -11.58 2.40
N SER A 145 -14.25 -10.63 1.55
CA SER A 145 -14.84 -10.40 0.23
C SER A 145 -13.77 -10.08 -0.81
N PRO A 146 -12.74 -10.95 -0.96
CA PRO A 146 -11.50 -10.59 -1.65
C PRO A 146 -11.67 -10.29 -3.14
N LYS A 147 -12.71 -10.86 -3.79
CA LYS A 147 -13.04 -10.64 -5.20
C LYS A 147 -13.98 -9.43 -5.44
N ARG A 148 -14.57 -8.86 -4.38
CA ARG A 148 -15.62 -7.83 -4.48
C ARG A 148 -15.02 -6.42 -4.37
N GLU A 149 -14.57 -5.88 -5.51
CA GLU A 149 -13.97 -4.54 -5.57
C GLU A 149 -14.95 -3.41 -5.20
N VAL A 150 -16.26 -3.61 -5.36
CA VAL A 150 -17.30 -2.69 -4.84
C VAL A 150 -17.20 -2.43 -3.33
N ALA A 151 -16.62 -3.32 -2.54
CA ALA A 151 -16.50 -3.15 -1.09
C ALA A 151 -15.64 -1.91 -0.74
N PHE A 152 -14.69 -1.54 -1.60
CA PHE A 152 -13.84 -0.36 -1.40
C PHE A 152 -14.59 0.97 -1.52
N ASN A 153 -15.82 0.99 -2.07
CA ASN A 153 -16.63 2.22 -2.16
C ASN A 153 -16.88 2.86 -0.79
N ALA A 154 -17.03 2.04 0.25
CA ALA A 154 -17.29 2.48 1.62
C ALA A 154 -16.12 3.25 2.25
N PHE A 155 -14.90 3.15 1.69
CA PHE A 155 -13.67 3.62 2.32
C PHE A 155 -13.05 4.85 1.62
N THR A 156 -13.84 5.59 0.85
CA THR A 156 -13.32 6.75 0.09
C THR A 156 -12.71 7.82 1.00
N SER A 157 -13.27 8.03 2.19
CA SER A 157 -12.76 9.02 3.15
C SER A 157 -11.42 8.60 3.76
N GLU A 158 -11.24 7.32 3.98
CA GLU A 158 -10.06 6.67 4.52
C GLU A 158 -8.91 6.72 3.51
N PHE A 159 -9.20 6.42 2.23
CA PHE A 159 -8.23 6.64 1.15
C PHE A 159 -7.82 8.11 1.02
N ALA A 160 -8.77 9.05 1.11
CA ALA A 160 -8.45 10.47 1.09
C ALA A 160 -7.55 10.87 2.26
N SER A 161 -7.79 10.32 3.45
CA SER A 161 -6.95 10.51 4.63
C SER A 161 -5.52 9.99 4.43
N ILE A 162 -5.37 8.82 3.80
CA ILE A 162 -4.04 8.26 3.45
C ILE A 162 -3.29 9.22 2.51
N ILE A 163 -3.94 9.71 1.46
CA ILE A 163 -3.31 10.62 0.49
C ILE A 163 -2.96 11.96 1.10
N SER A 164 -3.86 12.55 1.90
CA SER A 164 -3.61 13.80 2.60
C SER A 164 -2.38 13.70 3.51
N GLN A 165 -2.29 12.62 4.31
CA GLN A 165 -1.13 12.39 5.19
C GLN A 165 0.16 12.13 4.41
N SER A 166 0.09 11.45 3.27
CA SER A 166 1.24 11.19 2.40
C SER A 166 1.75 12.48 1.75
N GLU A 167 0.84 13.35 1.31
CA GLU A 167 1.20 14.65 0.75
C GLU A 167 1.87 15.55 1.80
N ASP A 168 1.31 15.63 3.02
CA ASP A 168 1.92 16.37 4.12
C ASP A 168 3.30 15.82 4.49
N LEU A 169 3.48 14.50 4.49
CA LEU A 169 4.77 13.86 4.71
C LEU A 169 5.79 14.29 3.66
N LEU A 170 5.42 14.21 2.37
CA LEU A 170 6.31 14.59 1.28
C LEU A 170 6.65 16.09 1.29
N ARG A 171 5.71 16.96 1.72
CA ARG A 171 5.97 18.39 1.94
C ARG A 171 6.96 18.61 3.08
N LEU A 172 6.75 17.97 4.22
CA LEU A 172 7.65 18.09 5.38
C LEU A 172 9.04 17.53 5.09
N ALA A 173 9.15 16.52 4.24
CA ALA A 173 10.42 15.96 3.78
C ALA A 173 11.11 16.82 2.69
N GLY A 174 10.48 17.91 2.22
CA GLY A 174 11.01 18.75 1.14
C GLY A 174 11.01 18.07 -0.24
N CYS A 175 10.34 16.93 -0.39
CA CYS A 175 10.31 16.15 -1.62
C CYS A 175 9.46 16.79 -2.73
N LEU A 176 8.57 17.73 -2.37
CA LEU A 176 7.66 18.38 -3.32
C LEU A 176 8.14 19.77 -3.78
N ASP A 177 9.25 20.27 -3.25
CA ASP A 177 9.74 21.61 -3.55
C ASP A 177 10.44 21.66 -4.92
N PRO A 178 10.23 22.72 -5.73
CA PRO A 178 10.79 22.85 -7.07
C PRO A 178 12.29 23.22 -7.09
N GLN A 179 12.89 23.52 -5.94
CA GLN A 179 14.31 23.82 -5.82
C GLN A 179 15.15 22.53 -5.80
N PRO A 180 16.38 22.53 -6.35
CA PRO A 180 17.26 21.37 -6.29
C PRO A 180 17.41 20.94 -4.84
N PHE A 181 17.19 19.64 -4.61
CA PHE A 181 17.19 18.96 -3.32
C PHE A 181 18.37 19.45 -2.46
N GLN A 182 18.15 20.45 -1.62
CA GLN A 182 19.09 20.80 -0.57
C GLN A 182 18.70 19.94 0.62
N PRO A 183 19.56 19.02 1.10
CA PRO A 183 19.28 18.21 2.26
C PRO A 183 19.36 19.10 3.51
N ARG A 184 18.40 20.03 3.67
CA ARG A 184 18.32 20.92 4.83
C ARG A 184 17.37 20.41 5.89
N ILE A 185 16.55 19.41 5.59
CA ILE A 185 15.66 18.75 6.56
C ILE A 185 16.04 17.27 6.76
N CYS A 186 16.77 16.67 5.82
CA CYS A 186 17.33 15.33 6.01
C CYS A 186 18.66 15.36 6.76
N GLY A 187 18.63 15.78 8.03
CA GLY A 187 19.46 15.18 9.08
C GLY A 187 18.95 13.78 9.48
N LEU A 188 18.05 13.22 8.65
CA LEU A 188 17.56 11.87 8.68
C LEU A 188 18.70 10.95 8.25
N ASP A 189 19.12 10.08 9.16
CA ASP A 189 20.04 8.97 8.89
C ASP A 189 19.63 8.27 7.57
N PRO A 190 20.55 7.90 6.66
CA PRO A 190 20.28 7.01 5.53
C PRO A 190 19.47 5.75 5.90
N ALA A 191 19.49 5.32 7.16
CA ALA A 191 18.60 4.28 7.68
C ALA A 191 17.10 4.64 7.62
N PHE A 192 16.72 5.91 7.80
CA PHE A 192 15.33 6.38 7.66
C PHE A 192 14.88 6.42 6.18
N SER A 193 15.84 6.48 5.24
CA SER A 193 15.60 6.37 3.81
C SER A 193 15.22 4.95 3.35
N ILE A 194 15.09 3.98 4.25
CA ILE A 194 14.55 2.65 3.94
C ILE A 194 13.14 2.49 4.55
N GLU A 195 12.70 3.44 5.39
CA GLU A 195 11.61 3.24 6.35
C GLU A 195 10.47 4.27 6.28
N CYS A 196 10.49 5.18 5.30
CA CYS A 196 9.40 6.14 5.10
C CYS A 196 8.01 5.49 4.97
N GLY A 197 7.91 4.23 4.50
CA GLY A 197 6.66 3.46 4.46
C GLY A 197 5.51 4.14 3.71
N GLY A 198 5.78 5.21 2.96
CA GLY A 198 4.75 6.00 2.29
C GLY A 198 4.40 5.42 0.94
N LEU A 199 5.39 4.78 0.28
CA LEU A 199 5.22 4.19 -1.04
C LEU A 199 4.12 3.10 -1.06
N PRO A 200 4.09 2.11 -0.14
CA PRO A 200 3.02 1.12 -0.09
C PRO A 200 1.63 1.72 0.10
N LEU A 201 1.49 2.77 0.91
CA LEU A 201 0.20 3.42 1.17
C LEU A 201 -0.36 4.12 -0.07
N MET A 202 0.47 4.88 -0.77
CA MET A 202 0.09 5.55 -2.01
C MET A 202 -0.17 4.52 -3.12
N TYR A 203 0.66 3.49 -3.24
CA TYR A 203 0.45 2.43 -4.22
C TYR A 203 -0.84 1.66 -3.96
N TYR A 204 -1.09 1.22 -2.73
CA TYR A 204 -2.34 0.57 -2.34
C TYR A 204 -3.56 1.43 -2.68
N THR A 205 -3.49 2.73 -2.39
CA THR A 205 -4.56 3.68 -2.73
C THR A 205 -4.76 3.79 -4.24
N SER A 206 -3.69 3.85 -5.03
CA SER A 206 -3.75 3.92 -6.50
C SER A 206 -4.43 2.70 -7.13
N LEU A 207 -4.27 1.52 -6.50
CA LEU A 207 -4.85 0.28 -6.99
C LEU A 207 -6.28 0.07 -6.49
N LYS A 208 -6.54 0.23 -5.19
CA LYS A 208 -7.79 -0.22 -4.54
C LYS A 208 -8.85 0.87 -4.37
N CYS A 209 -8.47 2.15 -4.33
CA CYS A 209 -9.46 3.22 -4.20
C CYS A 209 -10.39 3.26 -5.42
N ARG A 210 -11.69 3.47 -5.19
CA ARG A 210 -12.68 3.55 -6.27
C ARG A 210 -12.84 4.96 -6.87
N SER A 211 -12.33 5.99 -6.19
CA SER A 211 -12.34 7.38 -6.66
C SER A 211 -11.25 7.61 -7.73
N PRO A 212 -11.62 7.94 -8.98
CA PRO A 212 -10.63 8.14 -10.05
C PRO A 212 -9.67 9.30 -9.74
N GLN A 213 -10.13 10.33 -9.04
CA GLN A 213 -9.30 11.48 -8.65
C GLN A 213 -8.23 11.09 -7.61
N LEU A 214 -8.63 10.36 -6.55
CA LEU A 214 -7.71 9.94 -5.49
C LEU A 214 -6.65 8.97 -6.02
N ARG A 215 -7.04 8.05 -6.91
CA ARG A 215 -6.10 7.12 -7.55
C ARG A 215 -5.01 7.86 -8.32
N ARG A 216 -5.40 8.80 -9.18
CA ARG A 216 -4.45 9.59 -9.97
C ARG A 216 -3.60 10.50 -9.10
N ARG A 217 -4.17 11.06 -8.03
CA ARG A 217 -3.40 11.82 -7.05
C ARG A 217 -2.32 10.96 -6.40
N ALA A 218 -2.66 9.73 -6.03
CA ALA A 218 -1.69 8.77 -5.50
C ALA A 218 -0.56 8.46 -6.50
N ILE A 219 -0.90 8.24 -7.78
CA ILE A 219 0.07 8.03 -8.87
C ILE A 219 0.99 9.25 -9.03
N SER A 220 0.44 10.46 -9.04
CA SER A 220 1.21 11.72 -9.13
C SER A 220 2.16 11.90 -7.94
N LEU A 221 1.74 11.51 -6.72
CA LEU A 221 2.64 11.55 -5.57
C LEU A 221 3.76 10.49 -5.68
N LEU A 222 3.45 9.28 -6.16
CA LEU A 222 4.44 8.24 -6.40
C LEU A 222 5.50 8.68 -7.42
N SER A 223 5.09 9.27 -8.55
CA SER A 223 6.03 9.71 -9.60
C SER A 223 7.00 10.79 -9.12
N ARG A 224 6.55 11.64 -8.18
CA ARG A 224 7.33 12.73 -7.59
C ARG A 224 8.22 12.25 -6.43
N THR A 225 8.00 11.05 -5.93
CA THR A 225 8.78 10.49 -4.82
C THR A 225 10.05 9.84 -5.34
N LYS A 226 11.18 10.56 -5.30
CA LYS A 226 12.50 10.07 -5.76
C LYS A 226 13.16 9.06 -4.82
N HIS A 227 12.53 8.81 -3.68
CA HIS A 227 12.99 7.91 -2.64
C HIS A 227 12.78 6.42 -3.02
N THR A 228 13.65 5.55 -2.49
CA THR A 228 13.58 4.09 -2.65
C THR A 228 13.22 3.44 -1.31
N GLU A 229 12.16 2.63 -1.25
CA GLU A 229 11.82 1.81 -0.08
C GLU A 229 12.07 0.33 -0.41
N GLY A 230 13.13 -0.25 0.17
CA GLY A 230 13.55 -1.61 -0.14
C GLY A 230 13.89 -1.78 -1.62
N LEU A 231 13.17 -2.68 -2.33
CA LEU A 231 13.37 -2.90 -3.76
C LEU A 231 12.58 -1.94 -4.67
N TRP A 232 11.82 -1.01 -4.11
CA TRP A 232 10.83 -0.24 -4.85
C TRP A 232 11.13 1.24 -4.86
N THR A 233 10.97 1.86 -6.02
CA THR A 233 11.06 3.32 -6.17
C THR A 233 9.68 3.89 -6.49
N GLY A 234 9.45 5.14 -6.09
CA GLY A 234 8.22 5.86 -6.44
C GLY A 234 7.91 5.84 -7.96
N PRO A 235 8.88 6.12 -8.85
CA PRO A 235 8.69 6.03 -10.30
C PRO A 235 8.27 4.64 -10.78
N VAL A 236 8.87 3.55 -10.26
CA VAL A 236 8.49 2.18 -10.63
C VAL A 236 7.03 1.91 -10.27
N LEU A 237 6.66 2.19 -9.01
CA LEU A 237 5.30 1.98 -8.52
C LEU A 237 4.28 2.85 -9.25
N SER A 238 4.65 4.09 -9.58
CA SER A 238 3.81 5.00 -10.37
C SER A 238 3.50 4.43 -11.75
N GLN A 239 4.49 3.87 -12.46
CA GLN A 239 4.26 3.30 -13.79
C GLN A 239 3.39 2.05 -13.71
N ILE A 240 3.65 1.15 -12.74
CA ILE A 240 2.83 -0.05 -12.55
C ILE A 240 1.36 0.35 -12.26
N ALA A 241 1.15 1.27 -11.32
CA ALA A 241 -0.17 1.75 -10.97
C ALA A 241 -0.88 2.44 -12.16
N THR A 242 -0.12 3.18 -12.98
CA THR A 242 -0.62 3.80 -14.22
C THR A 242 -1.10 2.74 -15.20
N GLU A 243 -0.30 1.71 -15.46
CA GLU A 243 -0.67 0.62 -16.38
C GLU A 243 -1.90 -0.13 -15.89
N VAL A 244 -1.98 -0.47 -14.60
CA VAL A 244 -3.17 -1.13 -14.03
C VAL A 244 -4.40 -0.25 -14.20
N MET A 245 -4.30 1.04 -13.88
CA MET A 245 -5.41 1.98 -14.04
C MET A 245 -5.84 2.09 -15.51
N GLN A 246 -4.90 2.15 -16.45
CA GLN A 246 -5.20 2.20 -17.87
C GLN A 246 -5.90 0.94 -18.35
N LEU A 247 -5.43 -0.26 -17.97
CA LEU A 247 -6.06 -1.54 -18.29
C LEU A 247 -7.52 -1.63 -17.78
N GLU A 248 -7.82 -1.01 -16.64
CA GLU A 248 -9.17 -0.93 -16.10
C GLU A 248 -10.04 0.10 -16.84
N GLU A 249 -9.46 1.22 -17.24
CA GLU A 249 -10.12 2.35 -17.92
C GLU A 249 -10.17 2.24 -19.44
N GLU A 250 -9.49 1.25 -20.02
CA GLU A 250 -9.59 0.88 -21.44
C GLU A 250 -11.07 0.72 -21.80
N GLU A 251 -11.51 1.39 -22.87
CA GLU A 251 -12.89 1.34 -23.38
C GLU A 251 -13.98 1.78 -22.38
N CYS A 252 -13.62 2.42 -21.26
CA CYS A 252 -14.59 3.10 -20.42
C CYS A 252 -14.99 4.43 -21.07
N ASP A 253 -16.30 4.64 -21.24
CA ASP A 253 -16.84 5.91 -21.75
C ASP A 253 -16.36 7.09 -20.90
N LEU A 254 -15.89 8.14 -21.56
CA LEU A 254 -15.56 9.40 -20.91
C LEU A 254 -16.85 10.03 -20.38
N LYS A 255 -17.04 10.05 -19.06
CA LYS A 255 -17.98 11.00 -18.46
C LYS A 255 -17.28 12.35 -18.40
N VAL A 256 -17.35 13.10 -19.50
CA VAL A 256 -16.95 14.51 -19.51
C VAL A 256 -17.93 15.25 -18.62
N LEU A 257 -17.57 15.47 -17.35
CA LEU A 257 -18.20 16.53 -16.57
C LEU A 257 -17.79 17.84 -17.25
N GLU A 258 -18.75 18.56 -17.84
CA GLU A 258 -18.48 19.82 -18.58
C GLU A 258 -17.61 20.81 -17.77
N GLN A 259 -17.70 20.74 -16.43
CA GLN A 259 -16.96 21.56 -15.46
C GLN A 259 -15.44 21.29 -15.39
N THR A 260 -14.95 20.09 -15.76
CA THR A 260 -13.50 19.79 -15.69
C THR A 260 -12.73 20.38 -16.86
N THR A 261 -13.39 20.60 -18.01
CA THR A 261 -12.77 21.20 -19.20
C THR A 261 -12.31 22.63 -18.97
N GLU A 262 -13.03 23.42 -18.16
CA GLU A 262 -12.64 24.78 -17.80
C GLU A 262 -11.52 24.82 -16.75
N ARG A 263 -11.48 23.86 -15.82
CA ARG A 263 -10.38 23.74 -14.84
C ARG A 263 -9.08 23.26 -15.48
N ALA A 264 -9.15 22.33 -16.43
CA ALA A 264 -8.00 21.88 -17.21
C ALA A 264 -7.46 22.99 -18.13
N LYS A 265 -8.32 23.87 -18.68
CA LYS A 265 -7.92 25.03 -19.50
C LYS A 265 -7.30 26.19 -18.71
N LYS A 266 -7.59 26.31 -17.41
CA LYS A 266 -7.05 27.36 -16.52
C LYS A 266 -5.74 26.97 -15.84
N ALA A 267 -5.36 25.71 -15.91
CA ALA A 267 -4.15 25.21 -15.28
C ALA A 267 -2.99 25.34 -16.30
N ASP A 268 -1.88 25.93 -15.84
CA ASP A 268 -0.62 26.26 -16.54
C ASP A 268 -0.11 25.23 -17.58
N GLU A 269 0.58 25.66 -18.64
CA GLU A 269 1.07 24.83 -19.78
C GLU A 269 2.22 23.85 -19.40
N ARG A 270 2.49 23.66 -18.10
CA ARG A 270 3.60 22.85 -17.54
C ARG A 270 3.22 21.43 -17.13
N PHE A 271 2.04 20.92 -17.48
CA PHE A 271 1.57 19.62 -16.99
C PHE A 271 2.22 18.42 -17.67
N ASP A 272 2.76 17.51 -16.85
CA ASP A 272 3.07 16.14 -17.24
C ASP A 272 1.79 15.37 -17.59
N ARG A 273 1.88 14.35 -18.45
CA ARG A 273 0.70 13.52 -18.86
C ARG A 273 -0.12 12.98 -17.69
N ILE A 274 0.52 12.72 -16.54
CA ILE A 274 -0.12 12.21 -15.32
C ILE A 274 -1.08 13.26 -14.74
N ASP A 275 -0.73 14.53 -14.80
CA ASP A 275 -1.56 15.60 -14.25
C ASP A 275 -2.74 15.93 -15.17
N THR A 276 -2.58 15.79 -16.50
CA THR A 276 -3.71 15.85 -17.44
C THR A 276 -4.73 14.75 -17.17
N LEU A 277 -4.27 13.56 -16.77
CA LEU A 277 -5.16 12.47 -16.39
C LEU A 277 -5.97 12.80 -15.12
N LEU A 278 -5.44 13.59 -14.16
CA LEU A 278 -6.13 13.95 -12.90
C LEU A 278 -7.55 14.51 -13.13
N TYR A 279 -7.78 15.15 -14.29
CA TYR A 279 -9.02 15.84 -14.63
C TYR A 279 -10.01 15.00 -15.46
N LEU A 280 -9.66 13.77 -15.84
CA LEU A 280 -10.56 12.86 -16.56
C LEU A 280 -11.27 11.91 -15.59
N GLU A 281 -12.58 12.04 -15.42
CA GLU A 281 -13.37 11.08 -14.65
C GLU A 281 -13.86 9.93 -15.54
N ARG A 282 -13.14 8.80 -15.47
CA ARG A 282 -13.63 7.52 -15.98
C ARG A 282 -14.08 6.67 -14.80
N ILE A 283 -15.38 6.45 -14.70
CA ILE A 283 -15.93 5.52 -13.69
C ILE A 283 -15.76 4.11 -14.24
N VAL A 284 -14.79 3.38 -13.70
CA VAL A 284 -14.52 1.99 -14.07
C VAL A 284 -15.63 1.07 -13.52
N PRO A 285 -16.39 0.35 -14.36
CA PRO A 285 -17.35 -0.67 -13.91
C PRO A 285 -16.71 -1.75 -13.05
N ASP A 286 -17.48 -2.40 -12.17
CA ASP A 286 -16.91 -3.41 -11.25
C ASP A 286 -16.24 -4.59 -11.96
N HIS A 287 -16.84 -5.10 -13.04
CA HIS A 287 -16.28 -6.20 -13.83
C HIS A 287 -14.96 -5.86 -14.53
N ARG A 288 -14.60 -4.58 -14.66
CA ARG A 288 -13.32 -4.13 -15.23
C ARG A 288 -12.21 -4.06 -14.18
N ARG A 289 -12.54 -4.05 -12.89
CA ARG A 289 -11.58 -3.88 -11.79
C ARG A 289 -10.80 -5.14 -11.49
N PHE A 290 -9.50 -4.99 -11.29
CA PHE A 290 -8.65 -6.09 -10.89
C PHE A 290 -8.66 -6.28 -9.37
N TYR A 291 -9.15 -7.43 -8.93
CA TYR A 291 -9.13 -7.78 -7.51
C TYR A 291 -7.79 -8.36 -7.06
N HIS A 292 -7.04 -8.98 -7.99
CA HIS A 292 -5.72 -9.55 -7.73
C HIS A 292 -4.73 -9.08 -8.81
N ILE A 293 -3.60 -8.53 -8.40
CA ILE A 293 -2.54 -7.98 -9.27
C ILE A 293 -1.23 -8.59 -8.78
N GLN A 294 -0.58 -9.36 -9.65
CA GLN A 294 0.75 -9.92 -9.39
C GLN A 294 1.79 -9.17 -10.22
N VAL A 295 2.91 -8.80 -9.59
CA VAL A 295 4.04 -8.09 -10.20
C VAL A 295 5.26 -8.99 -10.16
N ASP A 296 5.76 -9.42 -11.31
CA ASP A 296 6.99 -10.20 -11.42
C ASP A 296 8.11 -9.33 -11.99
N LEU A 297 9.15 -9.07 -11.18
CA LEU A 297 10.36 -8.36 -11.60
C LEU A 297 11.36 -9.37 -12.17
N SER A 298 11.73 -9.24 -13.44
CA SER A 298 12.83 -10.02 -14.03
C SER A 298 14.07 -9.16 -14.12
N VAL A 299 15.14 -9.56 -13.43
CA VAL A 299 16.46 -8.89 -13.43
C VAL A 299 17.43 -9.55 -14.44
N ALA A 300 16.94 -10.48 -15.26
CA ALA A 300 17.80 -11.43 -15.96
C ALA A 300 18.65 -10.85 -17.11
N ASP A 301 18.34 -9.66 -17.63
CA ASP A 301 19.10 -9.03 -18.70
C ASP A 301 19.12 -7.51 -18.46
N ALA A 302 20.06 -6.77 -19.05
CA ALA A 302 20.26 -5.31 -18.89
C ALA A 302 19.04 -4.39 -19.23
N LYS A 303 17.83 -4.95 -19.33
CA LYS A 303 16.54 -4.29 -19.47
C LYS A 303 15.67 -4.64 -18.26
N SER A 304 15.32 -3.63 -17.45
CA SER A 304 14.36 -3.73 -16.35
C SER A 304 12.96 -4.08 -16.89
N ILE A 305 12.65 -5.38 -16.97
CA ILE A 305 11.37 -5.90 -17.44
C ILE A 305 10.49 -6.25 -16.24
N VAL A 306 9.24 -5.80 -16.29
CA VAL A 306 8.22 -6.17 -15.31
C VAL A 306 7.04 -6.81 -16.02
N VAL A 307 6.57 -7.92 -15.47
CA VAL A 307 5.40 -8.64 -15.97
C VAL A 307 4.28 -8.48 -14.94
N LEU A 308 3.16 -7.91 -15.39
CA LEU A 308 1.95 -7.80 -14.62
C LEU A 308 0.99 -8.92 -15.00
N THR A 309 0.47 -9.62 -13.99
CA THR A 309 -0.66 -10.54 -14.13
C THR A 309 -1.84 -10.01 -13.32
N CYS A 310 -2.84 -9.47 -14.02
CA CYS A 310 -4.00 -8.85 -13.39
C CYS A 310 -5.24 -9.74 -13.56
N THR A 311 -5.96 -10.01 -12.47
CA THR A 311 -7.13 -10.90 -12.47
C THR A 311 -8.39 -10.14 -12.10
N ARG A 312 -9.44 -10.31 -12.91
CA ARG A 312 -10.77 -9.70 -12.69
C ARG A 312 -11.90 -10.69 -13.00
N PRO A 313 -13.14 -10.41 -12.58
CA PRO A 313 -14.29 -11.24 -12.91
C PRO A 313 -14.56 -11.23 -14.42
N LYS A 314 -15.07 -12.33 -14.98
CA LYS A 314 -15.48 -12.35 -16.40
C LYS A 314 -16.64 -11.39 -16.65
N GLN A 315 -16.62 -10.73 -17.80
CA GLN A 315 -17.72 -9.89 -18.26
C GLN A 315 -18.99 -10.75 -18.52
N GLY A 316 -20.16 -10.24 -18.16
CA GLY A 316 -21.45 -10.87 -18.46
C GLY A 316 -21.98 -11.88 -17.43
N GLY A 317 -21.43 -11.92 -16.21
CA GLY A 317 -21.99 -12.75 -15.13
C GLY A 317 -21.70 -14.25 -15.25
N LEU A 318 -20.85 -14.66 -16.19
CA LEU A 318 -20.32 -16.02 -16.26
C LEU A 318 -19.43 -16.28 -15.04
N LEU A 319 -19.68 -17.39 -14.34
CA LEU A 319 -18.82 -17.87 -13.26
C LEU A 319 -17.37 -18.00 -13.76
N GLY A 320 -16.45 -17.36 -13.05
CA GLY A 320 -15.01 -17.45 -13.30
C GLY A 320 -14.32 -16.09 -13.38
N CYS A 321 -13.00 -16.15 -13.55
CA CYS A 321 -12.13 -14.99 -13.71
C CYS A 321 -11.42 -14.99 -15.05
N GLU A 322 -10.95 -13.82 -15.46
CA GLU A 322 -10.01 -13.67 -16.56
C GLU A 322 -8.69 -13.08 -16.06
N LYS A 323 -7.60 -13.46 -16.72
CA LYS A 323 -6.24 -12.98 -16.44
C LYS A 323 -5.74 -12.16 -17.62
N VAL A 324 -5.32 -10.93 -17.34
CA VAL A 324 -4.71 -10.00 -18.29
C VAL A 324 -3.22 -9.96 -18.00
N TYR A 325 -2.40 -10.17 -19.04
CA TYR A 325 -0.94 -10.14 -18.94
C TYR A 325 -0.40 -8.89 -19.63
N ARG A 326 0.47 -8.14 -18.95
CA ARG A 326 1.13 -6.96 -19.52
C ARG A 326 2.63 -7.01 -19.24
N ARG A 327 3.43 -6.85 -20.29
CA ARG A 327 4.89 -6.73 -20.20
C ARG A 327 5.27 -5.25 -20.30
N MET A 328 5.98 -4.75 -19.30
CA MET A 328 6.47 -3.38 -19.22
C MET A 328 7.99 -3.33 -19.37
N HIS A 329 8.48 -2.26 -19.99
CA HIS A 329 9.90 -1.93 -20.09
C HIS A 329 10.15 -0.60 -19.41
N PHE A 330 10.95 -0.59 -18.35
CA PHE A 330 11.38 0.65 -17.73
C PHE A 330 12.52 1.28 -18.55
N SER A 331 12.45 2.59 -18.76
CA SER A 331 13.48 3.37 -19.47
C SER A 331 14.81 3.40 -18.70
N GLU A 332 15.92 3.58 -19.41
CA GLU A 332 17.25 3.81 -18.81
C GLU A 332 17.18 4.96 -17.78
N GLY A 333 17.67 4.70 -16.56
CA GLY A 333 17.65 5.65 -15.43
C GLY A 333 16.70 5.30 -14.27
N ILE A 334 15.77 4.36 -14.47
CA ILE A 334 14.96 3.80 -13.37
C ILE A 334 15.62 2.50 -12.92
N ALA A 335 16.50 2.59 -11.94
CA ALA A 335 17.13 1.41 -11.37
C ALA A 335 16.09 0.63 -10.56
N ILE A 336 15.81 -0.61 -10.97
CA ILE A 336 15.28 -1.62 -10.07
C ILE A 336 16.48 -2.10 -9.25
N PRO A 337 16.56 -1.83 -7.94
CA PRO A 337 17.63 -2.37 -7.11
C PRO A 337 17.66 -3.90 -7.24
N ALA A 338 18.85 -4.47 -7.43
CA ALA A 338 19.04 -5.91 -7.45
C ALA A 338 18.68 -6.50 -6.07
N PRO A 339 18.09 -7.72 -6.04
CA PRO A 339 17.65 -8.38 -4.80
C PRO A 339 18.79 -8.68 -3.82
#